data_AF-A0A7C1G939-F1
#
_entry.id   AF-A0A7C1G939-F1
#
_cell.length_a   1.000
_cell.length_b   1.000
_cell.length_c   1.000
_cell.angle_alpha   90.00
_cell.angle_beta   90.00
_cell.angle_gamma   90.00
#
_symmetry.space_group_name_H-M   'P 1'
#
loop_
_entity.id
_entity.type
_entity.pdbx_description
1 polymer ?
#
loop_
_entity_poly.entity_id
_entity_poly.type
_entity_poly.pdbx_seq_one_letter_code
_entity_poly.pdbx_strand_id
1 'polypeptide(L)'
;MDCVIKHISHPYPEALAMAHRDHAILTGSPVMEQPWWYEDTSNGLRYHDLFACVGWPSEAGDRTPGLPGYVAIVAVIRPKEADDNEQYDAVDAKFLLIEEYQHREVPLLLDTMLSMREKYGFGIKRGLLDVWLGDPRRFSTAVALRNEGLAKDLGSRVGIVIAPPDDLYAPDIFDIYLRSLTACLITNRIRLYFQRSSILKTRLKSFKRDDPAVLAAGGLVHSLLLRTMWMGQIGDTIFNVEEKR
;
A
#
# COMPACT_ATOMS: atom_id res chain seq x y z
N MET A 1 -20.82 6.25 -6.66
CA MET A 1 -20.64 4.86 -6.22
C MET A 1 -20.50 4.88 -4.71
N ASP A 2 -21.19 3.99 -4.01
CA ASP A 2 -21.05 3.93 -2.55
C ASP A 2 -19.69 3.33 -2.20
N CYS A 3 -19.04 3.91 -1.19
CA CYS A 3 -17.77 3.41 -0.70
C CYS A 3 -17.94 2.00 -0.12
N VAL A 4 -17.05 1.08 -0.48
CA VAL A 4 -17.10 -0.32 -0.01
C VAL A 4 -16.36 -0.55 1.30
N ILE A 5 -15.68 0.48 1.83
CA ILE A 5 -14.91 0.40 3.07
C ILE A 5 -15.57 1.22 4.17
N LYS A 6 -15.68 0.63 5.36
CA LYS A 6 -16.13 1.30 6.57
C LYS A 6 -14.98 1.41 7.57
N HIS A 7 -14.76 2.60 8.11
CA HIS A 7 -13.85 2.81 9.25
C HIS A 7 -14.54 2.39 10.55
N ILE A 8 -13.84 1.62 11.37
CA ILE A 8 -14.29 1.15 12.67
C ILE A 8 -13.25 1.58 13.71
N SER A 9 -13.69 2.24 14.76
CA SER A 9 -12.86 2.63 15.90
C SER A 9 -13.33 1.90 17.14
N HIS A 10 -12.40 1.51 18.00
CA HIS A 10 -12.75 1.01 19.33
C HIS A 10 -13.57 2.07 20.11
N PRO A 11 -14.53 1.68 20.98
CA PRO A 11 -15.31 2.63 21.80
C PRO A 11 -14.45 3.53 22.71
N TYR A 12 -13.26 3.04 23.08
CA TYR A 12 -12.27 3.77 23.88
C TYR A 12 -10.92 3.77 23.13
N PRO A 13 -10.77 4.56 22.06
CA PRO A 13 -9.61 4.46 21.18
C PRO A 13 -8.33 4.99 21.84
N GLU A 14 -8.43 6.03 22.66
CA GLU A 14 -7.29 6.62 23.39
C GLU A 14 -6.75 5.66 24.44
N ALA A 15 -7.64 5.04 25.23
CA ALA A 15 -7.25 4.07 26.24
C ALA A 15 -6.59 2.83 25.61
N LEU A 16 -7.12 2.35 24.47
CA LEU A 16 -6.54 1.23 23.74
C LEU A 16 -5.16 1.59 23.15
N ALA A 17 -5.02 2.79 22.57
CA ALA A 17 -3.73 3.27 22.09
C ALA A 17 -2.69 3.39 23.21
N MET A 18 -3.08 3.90 24.39
CA MET A 18 -2.21 3.94 25.56
C MET A 18 -1.79 2.52 26.00
N ALA A 19 -2.74 1.59 26.08
CA ALA A 19 -2.43 0.20 26.43
C ALA A 19 -1.46 -0.45 25.44
N HIS A 20 -1.65 -0.23 24.13
CA HIS A 20 -0.74 -0.72 23.10
C HIS A 20 0.64 -0.08 23.20
N ARG A 21 0.70 1.23 23.50
CA ARG A 21 1.97 1.95 23.71
C ARG A 21 2.73 1.39 24.91
N ASP A 22 2.06 1.23 26.05
CA ASP A 22 2.67 0.69 27.28
C ASP A 22 3.16 -0.74 27.06
N HIS A 23 2.34 -1.58 26.42
CA HIS A 23 2.73 -2.94 26.06
C HIS A 23 3.99 -2.95 25.18
N ALA A 24 4.05 -2.08 24.19
CA ALA A 24 5.16 -2.05 23.26
C ALA A 24 6.45 -1.46 23.90
N ILE A 25 6.33 -0.53 24.85
CA ILE A 25 7.45 -0.08 25.71
C ILE A 25 7.97 -1.24 26.59
N LEU A 26 7.07 -1.98 27.24
CA LEU A 26 7.43 -3.09 28.12
C LEU A 26 8.10 -4.26 27.37
N THR A 27 7.68 -4.51 26.13
CA THR A 27 8.23 -5.56 25.27
C THR A 27 9.42 -5.10 24.44
N GLY A 28 9.73 -3.80 24.43
CA GLY A 28 10.80 -3.21 23.62
C GLY A 28 10.48 -3.19 22.11
N SER A 29 9.21 -3.35 21.71
CA SER A 29 8.79 -3.23 20.32
C SER A 29 8.85 -1.76 19.89
N PRO A 30 9.37 -1.41 18.69
CA PRO A 30 9.38 -0.03 18.20
C PRO A 30 8.01 0.42 17.65
N VAL A 31 7.09 -0.53 17.49
CA VAL A 31 5.78 -0.32 16.84
C VAL A 31 4.64 -0.78 17.73
N MET A 32 3.46 -0.17 17.53
CA MET A 32 2.22 -0.44 18.25
C MET A 32 1.04 -0.53 17.29
N GLU A 33 0.03 -1.33 17.62
CA GLU A 33 -1.15 -1.46 16.79
C GLU A 33 -2.07 -0.23 16.91
N GLN A 34 -2.70 0.17 15.81
CA GLN A 34 -3.66 1.27 15.81
C GLN A 34 -5.00 0.87 16.44
N PRO A 35 -5.70 1.76 17.16
CA PRO A 35 -6.96 1.45 17.84
C PRO A 35 -8.20 1.48 16.90
N TRP A 36 -7.97 1.50 15.59
CA TRP A 36 -9.00 1.50 14.56
C TRP A 36 -8.60 0.54 13.45
N TRP A 37 -9.60 0.15 12.66
CA TRP A 37 -9.44 -0.70 11.50
C TRP A 37 -10.49 -0.37 10.46
N TYR A 38 -10.41 -1.04 9.32
CA TYR A 38 -11.34 -0.93 8.21
C TYR A 38 -12.06 -2.26 8.00
N GLU A 39 -13.29 -2.20 7.51
CA GLU A 39 -14.08 -3.37 7.16
C GLU A 39 -14.68 -3.20 5.78
N ASP A 40 -14.51 -4.22 4.94
CA ASP A 40 -15.13 -4.29 3.62
C ASP A 40 -16.60 -4.69 3.77
N THR A 41 -17.50 -3.80 3.37
CA THR A 41 -18.94 -3.99 3.51
C THR A 41 -19.49 -5.11 2.62
N SER A 42 -18.74 -5.52 1.59
CA SER A 42 -19.17 -6.55 0.64
C SER A 42 -18.89 -7.97 1.10
N ASN A 43 -17.84 -8.17 1.90
CA ASN A 43 -17.37 -9.51 2.29
C ASN A 43 -17.05 -9.65 3.80
N GLY A 44 -17.12 -8.55 4.55
CA GLY A 44 -16.87 -8.52 6.00
C GLY A 44 -15.42 -8.80 6.41
N LEU A 45 -14.46 -8.72 5.48
CA LEU A 45 -13.03 -8.79 5.81
C LEU A 45 -12.59 -7.51 6.51
N ARG A 46 -11.69 -7.66 7.48
CA ARG A 46 -11.13 -6.54 8.23
C ARG A 46 -9.69 -6.27 7.81
N TYR A 47 -9.33 -5.00 7.79
CA TYR A 47 -8.01 -4.53 7.39
C TYR A 47 -7.46 -3.56 8.43
N HIS A 48 -6.17 -3.67 8.75
CA HIS A 48 -5.48 -2.63 9.51
C HIS A 48 -5.37 -1.34 8.72
N ASP A 49 -4.98 -1.44 7.44
CA ASP A 49 -4.91 -0.31 6.53
C ASP A 49 -4.95 -0.76 5.05
N LEU A 50 -5.12 0.20 4.14
CA LEU A 50 -5.09 0.01 2.69
C LEU A 50 -4.04 0.92 2.04
N PHE A 51 -3.27 0.35 1.12
CA PHE A 51 -2.19 1.04 0.41
C PHE A 51 -2.37 0.91 -1.09
N ALA A 52 -2.00 1.95 -1.81
CA ALA A 52 -2.09 2.01 -3.27
C ALA A 52 -0.70 2.02 -3.91
N CYS A 53 -0.55 1.40 -5.07
CA CYS A 53 0.68 1.46 -5.84
C CYS A 53 0.45 1.66 -7.35
N VAL A 54 1.45 2.24 -7.99
CA VAL A 54 1.47 2.51 -9.43
C VAL A 54 2.83 2.18 -10.03
N GLY A 55 2.80 1.48 -11.15
CA GLY A 55 3.94 1.17 -12.00
C GLY A 55 3.66 1.73 -13.38
N TRP A 56 4.50 2.62 -13.85
CA TRP A 56 4.26 3.30 -15.11
C TRP A 56 4.52 2.40 -16.32
N PRO A 57 3.80 2.60 -17.44
CA PRO A 57 4.05 1.86 -18.67
C PRO A 57 5.52 1.92 -19.07
N SER A 58 6.08 0.81 -19.56
CA SER A 58 7.45 0.83 -20.08
C SER A 58 7.47 1.40 -21.50
N GLU A 59 8.58 2.02 -21.88
CA GLU A 59 8.75 2.54 -23.23
C GLU A 59 8.72 1.39 -24.25
N ALA A 60 8.05 1.63 -25.38
CA ALA A 60 8.10 0.70 -26.49
C ALA A 60 9.48 0.82 -27.16
N GLY A 61 10.25 -0.26 -27.14
CA GLY A 61 11.48 -0.34 -27.92
C GLY A 61 11.19 -0.71 -29.37
N ASP A 62 12.18 -0.53 -30.25
CA ASP A 62 12.06 -0.80 -31.69
C ASP A 62 11.60 -2.23 -32.04
N ARG A 63 11.77 -3.20 -31.12
CA ARG A 63 11.48 -4.63 -31.34
C ARG A 63 10.57 -5.27 -30.31
N THR A 64 10.19 -4.55 -29.25
CA THR A 64 9.37 -5.10 -28.18
C THR A 64 8.25 -4.13 -27.82
N PRO A 65 6.98 -4.57 -27.89
CA PRO A 65 5.89 -3.72 -27.44
C PRO A 65 6.09 -3.40 -25.96
N GLY A 66 5.97 -2.12 -25.61
CA GLY A 66 6.02 -1.65 -24.22
C GLY A 66 5.01 -2.40 -23.35
N LEU A 67 5.38 -2.61 -22.08
CA LEU A 67 4.52 -3.23 -21.08
C LEU A 67 3.49 -2.20 -20.60
N PRO A 68 2.22 -2.62 -20.38
CA PRO A 68 1.23 -1.73 -19.81
C PRO A 68 1.66 -1.32 -18.40
N GLY A 69 1.28 -0.10 -18.01
CA GLY A 69 1.35 0.31 -16.61
C GLY A 69 0.35 -0.48 -15.77
N TYR A 70 0.58 -0.45 -14.47
CA TYR A 70 -0.12 -1.27 -13.49
C TYR A 70 -0.47 -0.42 -12.28
N VAL A 71 -1.71 -0.53 -11.79
CA VAL A 71 -2.17 0.12 -10.56
C VAL A 71 -2.87 -0.91 -9.71
N ALA A 72 -2.70 -0.81 -8.39
CA ALA A 72 -3.27 -1.77 -7.45
C ALA A 72 -3.56 -1.18 -6.08
N ILE A 73 -4.51 -1.79 -5.38
CA ILE A 73 -4.78 -1.57 -3.96
C ILE A 73 -4.53 -2.87 -3.20
N VAL A 74 -3.67 -2.78 -2.19
CA VAL A 74 -3.32 -3.87 -1.28
C VAL A 74 -3.78 -3.50 0.12
N ALA A 75 -4.52 -4.39 0.77
CA ALA A 75 -4.88 -4.25 2.17
C ALA A 75 -4.03 -5.13 3.07
N VAL A 76 -3.83 -4.67 4.30
CA VAL A 76 -3.20 -5.44 5.37
C VAL A 76 -4.30 -6.09 6.20
N ILE A 77 -4.40 -7.41 6.17
CA ILE A 77 -5.46 -8.20 6.80
C ILE A 77 -5.35 -8.13 8.32
N ARG A 78 -6.48 -7.88 8.96
CA ARG A 78 -6.70 -8.02 10.39
C ARG A 78 -7.61 -9.24 10.62
N PRO A 79 -7.20 -10.25 11.40
CA PRO A 79 -8.07 -11.39 11.71
C PRO A 79 -9.25 -10.95 12.59
N LYS A 80 -10.31 -11.76 12.59
CA LYS A 80 -11.41 -11.60 13.53
C LYS A 80 -11.01 -12.29 14.83
N GLU A 81 -11.33 -11.66 15.97
CA GLU A 81 -11.02 -12.16 17.32
C GLU A 81 -11.50 -13.60 17.58
N ALA A 82 -12.46 -14.12 16.80
CA ALA A 82 -13.01 -15.46 16.94
C ALA A 82 -12.26 -16.56 16.17
N ASP A 83 -11.35 -16.21 15.25
CA ASP A 83 -10.75 -17.18 14.33
C ASP A 83 -9.32 -17.64 14.72
N ASP A 84 -8.64 -16.95 15.65
CA ASP A 84 -7.24 -17.24 15.99
C ASP A 84 -7.09 -17.75 17.44
N ASN A 85 -7.03 -19.08 17.61
CA ASN A 85 -6.41 -19.73 18.77
C ASN A 85 -4.86 -19.68 18.69
N GLU A 86 -4.31 -18.96 17.72
CA GLU A 86 -2.88 -18.71 17.53
C GLU A 86 -2.54 -17.26 17.91
N GLN A 87 -1.35 -17.04 18.48
CA GLN A 87 -0.81 -15.71 18.72
C GLN A 87 -0.70 -14.94 17.38
N TYR A 88 -1.71 -14.13 17.08
CA TYR A 88 -1.64 -13.18 15.97
C TYR A 88 -0.63 -12.09 16.30
N ASP A 89 0.36 -11.92 15.42
CA ASP A 89 1.26 -10.77 15.44
C ASP A 89 0.89 -9.79 14.33
N ALA A 90 0.50 -8.57 14.72
CA ALA A 90 0.17 -7.50 13.79
C ALA A 90 1.35 -7.08 12.91
N VAL A 91 2.59 -7.29 13.35
CA VAL A 91 3.82 -7.04 12.54
C VAL A 91 3.93 -8.03 11.39
N ASP A 92 3.49 -9.27 11.62
CA ASP A 92 3.50 -10.34 10.62
C ASP A 92 2.17 -10.47 9.84
N ALA A 93 1.37 -9.40 9.84
CA ALA A 93 0.12 -9.35 9.12
C ALA A 93 0.26 -9.76 7.64
N LYS A 94 -0.80 -10.39 7.15
CA LYS A 94 -0.94 -10.86 5.76
C LYS A 94 -1.46 -9.73 4.88
N PHE A 95 -1.09 -9.74 3.62
CA PHE A 95 -1.47 -8.78 2.59
C PHE A 95 -2.50 -9.41 1.64
N LEU A 96 -3.48 -8.60 1.22
CA LEU A 96 -4.49 -8.99 0.24
C LEU A 96 -4.45 -7.98 -0.92
N LEU A 97 -4.15 -8.46 -2.12
CA LEU A 97 -4.41 -7.68 -3.32
C LEU A 97 -5.92 -7.68 -3.61
N ILE A 98 -6.55 -6.53 -3.39
CA ILE A 98 -8.01 -6.36 -3.47
C ILE A 98 -8.43 -6.04 -4.90
N GLU A 99 -7.76 -5.05 -5.50
CA GLU A 99 -8.06 -4.60 -6.85
C GLU A 99 -6.77 -4.28 -7.60
N GLU A 100 -6.79 -4.55 -8.90
CA GLU A 100 -5.69 -4.23 -9.81
C GLU A 100 -6.25 -3.87 -11.19
N TYR A 101 -5.52 -3.02 -11.90
CA TYR A 101 -5.83 -2.63 -13.26
C TYR A 101 -4.54 -2.39 -14.05
N GLN A 102 -4.59 -2.63 -15.36
CA GLN A 102 -3.47 -2.39 -16.24
C GLN A 102 -3.91 -1.66 -17.50
N HIS A 103 -3.12 -0.68 -17.92
CA HIS A 103 -3.37 0.05 -19.16
C HIS A 103 -2.08 0.67 -19.71
N ARG A 104 -2.02 0.87 -21.03
CA ARG A 104 -0.85 1.50 -21.67
C ARG A 104 -0.87 3.02 -21.60
N GLU A 105 -2.06 3.59 -21.63
CA GLU A 105 -2.25 5.04 -21.59
C GLU A 105 -2.27 5.55 -20.15
N VAL A 106 -1.41 6.53 -19.88
CA VAL A 106 -1.28 7.17 -18.56
C VAL A 106 -2.56 7.90 -18.12
N PRO A 107 -3.29 8.66 -18.97
CA PRO A 107 -4.54 9.30 -18.55
C PRO A 107 -5.56 8.32 -17.98
N LEU A 108 -5.75 7.16 -18.65
CA LEU A 108 -6.68 6.12 -18.18
C LEU A 108 -6.22 5.47 -16.87
N LEU A 109 -4.91 5.33 -16.66
CA LEU A 109 -4.39 4.90 -15.36
C LEU A 109 -4.71 5.92 -14.27
N LEU A 110 -4.50 7.22 -14.51
CA LEU A 110 -4.81 8.27 -13.54
C LEU A 110 -6.30 8.33 -13.20
N ASP A 111 -7.18 8.19 -14.19
CA ASP A 111 -8.62 8.14 -13.97
C ASP A 111 -9.03 6.92 -13.15
N THR A 112 -8.40 5.77 -13.44
CA THR A 112 -8.62 4.55 -12.67
C THR A 112 -8.13 4.68 -11.24
N MET A 113 -6.97 5.33 -11.02
CA MET A 113 -6.46 5.60 -9.67
C MET A 113 -7.47 6.40 -8.85
N LEU A 114 -8.06 7.44 -9.42
CA LEU A 114 -9.10 8.23 -8.75
C LEU A 114 -10.34 7.38 -8.44
N SER A 115 -10.83 6.62 -9.41
CA SER A 115 -12.00 5.75 -9.24
C SER A 115 -11.78 4.69 -8.15
N MET A 116 -10.61 4.05 -8.13
CA MET A 116 -10.21 3.09 -7.10
C MET A 116 -10.14 3.76 -5.72
N ARG A 117 -9.52 4.94 -5.64
CA ARG A 117 -9.37 5.72 -4.42
C ARG A 117 -10.73 6.08 -3.82
N GLU A 118 -11.68 6.55 -4.64
CA GLU A 118 -13.06 6.84 -4.23
C GLU A 118 -13.79 5.58 -3.76
N LYS A 119 -13.70 4.48 -4.52
CA LYS A 119 -14.34 3.21 -4.19
C LYS A 119 -13.90 2.68 -2.82
N TYR A 120 -12.60 2.75 -2.51
CA TYR A 120 -12.01 2.18 -1.30
C TYR A 120 -11.83 3.16 -0.14
N GLY A 121 -12.56 4.26 -0.15
CA GLY A 121 -12.78 5.05 1.08
C GLY A 121 -11.79 6.17 1.31
N PHE A 122 -11.18 6.68 0.25
CA PHE A 122 -10.43 7.92 0.34
C PHE A 122 -11.21 9.02 1.07
N GLY A 123 -10.52 9.66 2.02
CA GLY A 123 -11.08 10.74 2.81
C GLY A 123 -11.97 10.30 3.96
N ILE A 124 -12.26 9.00 4.14
CA ILE A 124 -12.96 8.51 5.35
C ILE A 124 -12.12 8.78 6.60
N LYS A 125 -10.80 8.58 6.50
CA LYS A 125 -9.82 8.96 7.49
C LYS A 125 -8.71 9.75 6.79
N ARG A 126 -8.20 10.78 7.46
CA ARG A 126 -7.01 11.51 6.99
C ARG A 126 -5.85 10.52 6.82
N GLY A 127 -5.21 10.50 5.65
CA GLY A 127 -4.12 9.57 5.34
C GLY A 127 -4.53 8.37 4.48
N LEU A 128 -5.80 7.95 4.51
CA LEU A 128 -6.21 6.72 3.83
C LEU A 128 -6.18 6.89 2.30
N LEU A 129 -5.36 6.08 1.63
CA LEU A 129 -5.14 6.14 0.18
C LEU A 129 -4.75 7.55 -0.30
N ASP A 130 -4.03 8.31 0.54
CA ASP A 130 -3.58 9.65 0.17
C ASP A 130 -2.41 9.65 -0.80
N VAL A 131 -1.63 8.59 -0.77
CA VAL A 131 -0.39 8.46 -1.52
C VAL A 131 -0.38 7.14 -2.28
N TRP A 132 0.04 7.21 -3.54
CA TRP A 132 0.35 6.07 -4.38
C TRP A 132 1.85 5.79 -4.32
N LEU A 133 2.25 4.56 -3.97
CA LEU A 133 3.65 4.17 -4.06
C LEU A 133 4.03 3.84 -5.50
N GLY A 134 5.01 4.54 -6.04
CA GLY A 134 5.49 4.36 -7.40
C GLY A 134 6.61 5.34 -7.73
N ASP A 135 7.10 5.34 -8.97
CA ASP A 135 8.13 6.28 -9.38
C ASP A 135 7.54 7.70 -9.54
N PRO A 136 7.93 8.69 -8.71
CA PRO A 136 7.39 10.04 -8.78
C PRO A 136 7.97 10.87 -9.94
N ARG A 137 9.07 10.43 -10.55
CA ARG A 137 9.76 11.17 -11.61
C ARG A 137 9.15 10.88 -12.98
N ARG A 138 8.71 9.63 -13.20
CA ARG A 138 8.07 9.24 -14.46
C ARG A 138 6.68 9.86 -14.56
N PHE A 139 6.39 10.45 -15.72
CA PHE A 139 5.11 11.09 -16.03
C PHE A 139 4.69 12.21 -15.05
N SER A 140 5.64 12.83 -14.35
CA SER A 140 5.38 13.91 -13.38
C SER A 140 4.57 15.07 -13.98
N THR A 141 4.86 15.46 -15.23
CA THR A 141 4.09 16.49 -15.95
C THR A 141 2.64 16.08 -16.19
N ALA A 142 2.39 14.82 -16.55
CA ALA A 142 1.03 14.33 -16.78
C ALA A 142 0.22 14.30 -15.47
N VAL A 143 0.86 13.87 -14.37
CA VAL A 143 0.28 13.92 -13.02
C VAL A 143 -0.02 15.36 -12.60
N ALA A 144 0.91 16.29 -12.82
CA ALA A 144 0.73 17.70 -12.48
C ALA A 144 -0.45 18.33 -13.24
N LEU A 145 -0.52 18.11 -14.55
CA LEU A 145 -1.65 18.58 -15.39
C LEU A 145 -2.98 18.00 -14.93
N ARG A 146 -3.01 16.70 -14.56
CA ARG A 146 -4.23 16.08 -14.02
C ARG A 146 -4.64 16.70 -12.70
N ASN A 147 -3.68 16.93 -11.80
CA ASN A 147 -3.91 17.57 -10.50
C ASN A 147 -4.39 19.02 -10.62
N GLU A 148 -3.88 19.79 -11.57
CA GLU A 148 -4.38 21.13 -11.86
C GLU A 148 -5.84 21.12 -12.31
N GLY A 149 -6.22 20.13 -13.15
CA GLY A 149 -7.61 19.91 -13.52
C GLY A 149 -8.49 19.60 -12.31
N LEU A 150 -8.07 18.64 -11.48
CA LEU A 150 -8.80 18.26 -10.26
C LEU A 150 -8.93 19.43 -9.28
N ALA A 151 -7.90 20.27 -9.15
CA ALA A 151 -7.93 21.42 -8.26
C ALA A 151 -8.98 22.45 -8.68
N LYS A 152 -9.24 22.60 -9.99
CA LYS A 152 -10.30 23.47 -10.51
C LYS A 152 -11.69 22.91 -10.25
N ASP A 153 -11.85 21.59 -10.37
CA ASP A 153 -13.17 20.93 -10.30
C ASP A 153 -13.61 20.59 -8.87
N LEU A 154 -12.68 20.10 -8.04
CA LEU A 154 -12.97 19.47 -6.73
C LEU A 154 -12.15 20.06 -5.57
N GLY A 155 -11.26 21.02 -5.85
CA GLY A 155 -10.39 21.66 -4.86
C GLY A 155 -9.05 20.92 -4.64
N SER A 156 -8.11 21.60 -3.97
CA SER A 156 -6.70 21.18 -3.90
C SER A 156 -6.40 19.89 -3.11
N ARG A 157 -7.34 19.41 -2.30
CA ARG A 157 -7.14 18.23 -1.42
C ARG A 157 -7.34 16.88 -2.13
N VAL A 158 -7.80 16.88 -3.38
CA VAL A 158 -8.16 15.66 -4.14
C VAL A 158 -7.03 15.18 -5.07
N GLY A 159 -5.90 15.89 -5.11
CA GLY A 159 -4.78 15.57 -6.00
C GLY A 159 -4.21 14.15 -5.79
N ILE A 160 -3.67 13.60 -6.88
CA ILE A 160 -2.90 12.37 -6.90
C ILE A 160 -1.48 12.70 -6.42
N VAL A 161 -1.09 12.09 -5.30
CA VAL A 161 0.27 12.20 -4.77
C VAL A 161 0.97 10.87 -4.97
N ILE A 162 2.18 10.89 -5.52
CA ILE A 162 3.02 9.70 -5.71
C ILE A 162 4.28 9.84 -4.87
N ALA A 163 4.60 8.81 -4.10
CA ALA A 163 5.83 8.72 -3.33
C ALA A 163 6.64 7.50 -3.78
N PRO A 164 7.98 7.59 -3.74
CA PRO A 164 8.81 6.46 -4.09
C PRO A 164 8.65 5.34 -3.06
N PRO A 165 8.54 4.07 -3.47
CA PRO A 165 8.76 2.94 -2.58
C PRO A 165 10.20 2.94 -2.03
N ASP A 166 10.42 2.22 -0.95
CA ASP A 166 11.76 2.00 -0.39
C ASP A 166 12.71 1.43 -1.44
N ASP A 167 13.97 1.87 -1.42
CA ASP A 167 15.04 1.43 -2.33
C ASP A 167 14.79 1.68 -3.83
N LEU A 168 13.84 2.54 -4.24
CA LEU A 168 13.53 2.82 -5.66
C LEU A 168 14.75 3.21 -6.52
N TYR A 169 15.78 3.80 -5.92
CA TYR A 169 16.97 4.26 -6.63
C TYR A 169 18.16 3.30 -6.50
N ALA A 170 17.97 2.10 -5.93
CA ALA A 170 19.01 1.08 -5.89
C ALA A 170 19.29 0.51 -7.28
N PRO A 171 20.52 0.07 -7.59
CA PRO A 171 20.86 -0.47 -8.91
C PRO A 171 20.07 -1.74 -9.27
N ASP A 172 19.70 -2.54 -8.26
CA ASP A 172 19.04 -3.84 -8.42
C ASP A 172 17.57 -3.81 -7.97
N ILE A 173 16.88 -2.67 -8.14
CA ILE A 173 15.50 -2.46 -7.66
C ILE A 173 14.54 -3.60 -8.03
N PHE A 174 14.63 -4.05 -9.27
CA PHE A 174 13.72 -5.06 -9.82
C PHE A 174 13.90 -6.38 -9.06
N ASP A 175 15.15 -6.79 -8.83
CA ASP A 175 15.46 -8.03 -8.14
C ASP A 175 15.15 -7.94 -6.63
N ILE A 176 15.31 -6.77 -6.02
CA ILE A 176 14.91 -6.53 -4.62
C ILE A 176 13.39 -6.68 -4.47
N TYR A 177 12.62 -6.03 -5.34
CA TYR A 177 11.16 -6.06 -5.30
C TYR A 177 10.60 -7.42 -5.67
N LEU A 178 11.17 -8.08 -6.69
CA LEU A 178 10.78 -9.43 -7.07
C LEU A 178 11.06 -10.42 -5.94
N ARG A 179 12.22 -10.33 -5.27
CA ARG A 179 12.52 -11.18 -4.10
C ARG A 179 11.54 -10.95 -2.96
N SER A 180 11.22 -9.69 -2.65
CA SER A 180 10.25 -9.36 -1.59
C SER A 180 8.86 -9.91 -1.92
N LEU A 181 8.39 -9.74 -3.15
CA LEU A 181 7.13 -10.28 -3.63
C LEU A 181 7.10 -11.81 -3.57
N THR A 182 8.17 -12.46 -4.05
CA THR A 182 8.28 -13.92 -4.06
C THR A 182 8.33 -14.49 -2.65
N ALA A 183 9.04 -13.83 -1.72
CA ALA A 183 9.12 -14.24 -0.33
C ALA A 183 7.74 -14.31 0.33
N CYS A 184 6.83 -13.37 0.01
CA CYS A 184 5.45 -13.38 0.49
C CYS A 184 4.57 -14.48 -0.14
N LEU A 185 5.04 -15.16 -1.17
CA LEU A 185 4.30 -16.20 -1.90
C LEU A 185 4.82 -17.62 -1.64
N ILE A 186 5.87 -17.78 -0.82
CA ILE A 186 6.45 -19.09 -0.49
C ILE A 186 5.43 -19.92 0.30
N THR A 187 5.22 -21.16 -0.12
CA THR A 187 4.13 -22.07 0.32
C THR A 187 4.06 -22.28 1.82
N ASN A 188 5.18 -22.22 2.53
CA ASN A 188 5.23 -22.45 3.99
C ASN A 188 5.00 -21.17 4.82
N ARG A 189 4.98 -19.98 4.20
CA ARG A 189 4.81 -18.67 4.87
C ARG A 189 4.11 -17.68 3.94
N ILE A 190 2.95 -18.06 3.40
CA ILE A 190 2.20 -17.19 2.48
C ILE A 190 1.72 -15.96 3.25
N ARG A 191 2.25 -14.81 2.86
CA ARG A 191 1.83 -13.50 3.35
C ARG A 191 1.05 -12.71 2.31
N LEU A 192 1.11 -13.02 1.02
CA LEU A 192 0.35 -12.31 -0.01
C LEU A 192 -0.74 -13.19 -0.62
N TYR A 193 -1.98 -12.70 -0.57
CA TYR A 193 -3.17 -13.34 -1.12
C TYR A 193 -3.77 -12.49 -2.24
N PHE A 194 -4.50 -13.14 -3.13
CA PHE A 194 -5.18 -12.52 -4.27
C PHE A 194 -6.68 -12.73 -4.12
N GLN A 195 -7.47 -11.66 -4.07
CA GLN A 195 -8.92 -11.80 -3.90
C GLN A 195 -9.61 -12.21 -5.21
N ARG A 196 -9.73 -11.28 -6.16
CA ARG A 196 -10.22 -11.50 -7.53
C ARG A 196 -9.19 -11.12 -8.60
N SER A 197 -8.02 -10.69 -8.14
CA SER A 197 -6.91 -10.22 -8.96
C SER A 197 -6.26 -11.38 -9.71
N SER A 198 -6.31 -11.31 -11.04
CA SER A 198 -5.79 -12.33 -11.96
C SER A 198 -4.56 -11.88 -12.75
N ILE A 199 -4.33 -10.58 -12.93
CA ILE A 199 -3.23 -10.02 -13.71
C ILE A 199 -1.90 -10.37 -13.05
N LEU A 200 -1.67 -9.93 -11.80
CA LEU A 200 -0.42 -10.20 -11.11
C LEU A 200 -0.20 -11.71 -10.93
N LYS A 201 -1.25 -12.44 -10.52
CA LYS A 201 -1.24 -13.89 -10.30
C LYS A 201 -0.83 -14.67 -11.55
N THR A 202 -1.33 -14.30 -12.73
CA THR A 202 -1.01 -14.98 -13.99
C THR A 202 0.42 -14.69 -14.45
N ARG A 203 0.97 -13.53 -14.10
CA ARG A 203 2.30 -13.06 -14.53
C ARG A 203 3.44 -13.45 -13.59
N LEU A 204 3.15 -14.02 -12.42
CA LEU A 204 4.16 -14.45 -11.43
C LEU A 204 5.30 -15.31 -12.00
N LYS A 205 5.05 -16.08 -13.08
CA LYS A 205 6.04 -16.97 -13.70
C LYS A 205 6.81 -16.35 -14.86
N SER A 206 6.44 -15.15 -15.31
CA SER A 206 6.90 -14.60 -16.60
C SER A 206 7.26 -13.11 -16.55
N PHE A 207 7.59 -12.59 -15.36
CA PHE A 207 8.06 -11.21 -15.25
C PHE A 207 9.36 -11.01 -16.04
N LYS A 208 9.36 -9.92 -16.81
CA LYS A 208 10.56 -9.43 -17.49
C LYS A 208 11.22 -8.38 -16.63
N ARG A 209 12.50 -8.10 -16.88
CA ARG A 209 13.18 -6.96 -16.25
C ARG A 209 12.35 -5.69 -16.45
N ASP A 210 12.27 -4.88 -15.40
CA ASP A 210 11.53 -3.61 -15.35
C ASP A 210 10.01 -3.74 -15.59
N ASP A 211 9.43 -4.91 -15.28
CA ASP A 211 7.98 -5.11 -15.35
C ASP A 211 7.24 -4.12 -14.42
N PRO A 212 6.34 -3.27 -14.95
CA PRO A 212 5.62 -2.29 -14.13
C PRO A 212 4.84 -2.91 -12.97
N ALA A 213 4.35 -4.15 -13.11
CA ALA A 213 3.65 -4.84 -12.03
C ALA A 213 4.56 -5.17 -10.84
N VAL A 214 5.82 -5.54 -11.10
CA VAL A 214 6.83 -5.80 -10.05
C VAL A 214 7.27 -4.49 -9.41
N LEU A 215 7.50 -3.45 -10.21
CA LEU A 215 7.87 -2.13 -9.69
C LEU A 215 6.77 -1.53 -8.78
N ALA A 216 5.51 -1.76 -9.12
CA ALA A 216 4.37 -1.32 -8.31
C ALA A 216 4.12 -2.21 -7.10
N ALA A 217 3.67 -3.45 -7.31
CA ALA A 217 3.23 -4.33 -6.25
C ALA A 217 4.40 -4.86 -5.42
N GLY A 218 5.52 -5.19 -6.08
CA GLY A 218 6.74 -5.60 -5.39
C GLY A 218 7.36 -4.46 -4.58
N GLY A 219 7.39 -3.24 -5.12
CA GLY A 219 7.85 -2.05 -4.39
C GLY A 219 6.98 -1.72 -3.18
N LEU A 220 5.65 -1.82 -3.33
CA LEU A 220 4.73 -1.66 -2.21
C LEU A 220 4.94 -2.75 -1.14
N VAL A 221 4.95 -4.02 -1.52
CA VAL A 221 5.17 -5.14 -0.59
C VAL A 221 6.51 -4.99 0.13
N HIS A 222 7.57 -4.62 -0.59
CA HIS A 222 8.88 -4.35 -0.02
C HIS A 222 8.83 -3.24 1.04
N SER A 223 8.19 -2.11 0.72
CA SER A 223 8.04 -0.98 1.65
C SER A 223 7.20 -1.36 2.88
N LEU A 224 6.15 -2.17 2.69
CA LEU A 224 5.32 -2.70 3.76
C LEU A 224 6.11 -3.61 4.70
N LEU A 225 6.94 -4.50 4.17
CA LEU A 225 7.79 -5.38 4.98
C LEU A 225 8.86 -4.62 5.77
N LEU A 226 9.40 -3.53 5.22
CA LEU A 226 10.44 -2.74 5.89
C LEU A 226 9.88 -1.80 6.96
N ARG A 227 8.79 -1.08 6.66
CA ARG A 227 8.30 0.03 7.49
C ARG A 227 7.11 -0.32 8.37
N THR A 228 6.43 -1.45 8.11
CA THR A 228 5.19 -1.83 8.81
C THR A 228 4.19 -0.67 8.87
N MET A 229 3.91 -0.05 7.70
CA MET A 229 3.23 1.25 7.61
C MET A 229 1.82 1.30 8.24
N TRP A 230 1.20 0.16 8.51
CA TRP A 230 -0.11 0.05 9.17
C TRP A 230 -0.02 0.10 10.71
N MET A 231 1.19 0.12 11.28
CA MET A 231 1.45 0.21 12.71
C MET A 231 1.82 1.65 13.11
N GLY A 232 1.50 2.03 14.34
CA GLY A 232 1.99 3.26 14.95
C GLY A 232 3.43 3.11 15.44
N GLN A 233 4.21 4.18 15.40
CA GLN A 233 5.54 4.22 16.02
C GLN A 233 5.45 4.77 17.44
N ILE A 234 6.26 4.24 18.35
CA ILE A 234 6.26 4.68 19.77
C ILE A 234 7.10 5.94 19.99
N GLY A 235 8.13 6.12 19.15
CA GLY A 235 9.00 7.29 19.17
C GLY A 235 8.63 8.25 18.04
N ASP A 236 8.37 9.50 18.38
CA ASP A 236 8.67 10.60 17.45
C ASP A 236 10.18 10.54 17.20
N THR A 237 10.60 10.67 15.94
CA THR A 237 12.01 10.73 15.50
C THR A 237 12.96 11.22 16.58
N ILE A 238 13.77 10.29 17.10
CA ILE A 238 14.74 10.50 18.18
C ILE A 238 15.88 11.37 17.64
N PHE A 239 15.69 12.69 17.64
CA PHE A 239 16.81 13.58 17.90
C PHE A 239 17.10 13.46 19.40
N ASN A 240 17.93 12.49 19.77
CA ASN A 240 18.63 12.54 21.05
C ASN A 240 19.55 13.77 20.96
N VAL A 241 19.09 14.91 21.47
CA VAL A 241 19.99 16.01 21.81
C VAL A 241 20.82 15.48 22.97
N GLU A 242 22.00 14.95 22.67
CA GLU A 242 23.00 14.66 23.70
C GLU A 242 23.28 15.98 24.43
N GLU A 243 22.73 16.15 25.63
CA GLU A 243 23.19 17.17 26.55
C GLU A 243 24.65 16.86 26.87
N LYS A 244 25.56 17.61 26.24
CA LYS A 244 26.99 17.62 26.58
C LYS A 244 27.13 17.89 28.07
N ARG A 245 27.58 16.88 28.82
CA ARG A 245 28.21 17.06 30.12
C ARG A 245 29.64 17.55 29.96
#